data_AF-A0A9N9D0E6-F1
#
_entry.id   AF-A0A9N9D0E6-F1
#
_cell.length_a   1.000
_cell.length_b   1.000
_cell.length_c   1.000
_cell.angle_alpha   90.00
_cell.angle_beta   90.00
_cell.angle_gamma   90.00
#
_symmetry.space_group_name_H-M   'P 1'
#
loop_
_entity.id
_entity.type
_entity.pdbx_description
1 polymer ?
#
loop_
_entity_poly.entity_id
_entity_poly.type
_entity_poly.pdbx_seq_one_letter_code
_entity_poly.pdbx_strand_id
1 'polypeptide(L)'
;MDTLDSEEIRPSNAENENENENEINDEDNYDGLVYNVGDIEVVIKDDFANNDNLPVSFSLVVELDDVMTSVNTSSTTANQSLNSVAIEIAKHLQVQIKKGSEYYWEIRKTHVNKKDGEFTVYLGCTQRDDRQSNPNEESSKYEREVRPAIQRHQCKGNIKMKIDLLQRKARISFSHQSSHEKPTHRNINLSDEAINWIKNNIGYGIPKVEFYKRLSNDELIDPEKHTYQQVYYWVAKLSKSQFVTDTKNQLKSSKNFLEHCTQVDGGYKVIYYLENNFVRALGFTTPFLQLIERSNITELIVDSTFKTNQERFELFAAIVNNGGYGIPLAYLYLDTFAPLEDLPNNQSDNRIQNHIGQTNAIEAAWDERTIVQICLWHVEYAVERKMRETKEKNSQYTINVAQAANSQFKFIDPQWRPSNNATVCPEEHRKDVLLMIKKHALAHPLITNK
;
A
#
# COMPACT_ATOMS: atom_id res chain seq x y z
N MET A 1 -2.06 53.42 -46.31
CA MET A 1 -3.27 54.13 -45.86
C MET A 1 -4.32 53.05 -45.72
N ASP A 2 -4.70 52.75 -44.48
CA ASP A 2 -5.84 51.91 -44.05
C ASP A 2 -5.73 50.39 -44.35
N THR A 3 -5.42 49.56 -43.34
CA THR A 3 -6.34 48.74 -42.46
C THR A 3 -6.82 47.43 -43.15
N LEU A 4 -7.00 46.24 -42.57
CA LEU A 4 -7.13 45.69 -41.20
C LEU A 4 -6.96 44.14 -41.25
N ASP A 5 -6.49 43.57 -40.13
CA ASP A 5 -6.90 42.34 -39.41
C ASP A 5 -7.28 41.02 -40.10
N SER A 6 -6.65 39.92 -39.65
CA SER A 6 -7.29 38.89 -38.82
C SER A 6 -6.30 37.80 -38.39
N GLU A 7 -5.81 37.87 -37.14
CA GLU A 7 -5.19 36.74 -36.43
C GLU A 7 -6.22 36.10 -35.49
N GLU A 8 -6.43 34.80 -35.63
CA GLU A 8 -7.28 33.98 -34.76
C GLU A 8 -6.64 33.81 -33.37
N ILE A 9 -7.33 34.31 -32.35
CA ILE A 9 -7.04 34.12 -30.93
C ILE A 9 -7.60 32.77 -30.48
N ARG A 10 -6.73 31.86 -30.01
CA ARG A 10 -7.10 30.68 -29.22
C ARG A 10 -7.36 31.10 -27.76
N PRO A 11 -8.46 30.67 -27.12
CA PRO A 11 -8.76 31.07 -25.74
C PRO A 11 -7.92 30.29 -24.73
N SER A 12 -7.26 31.03 -23.84
CA SER A 12 -6.59 30.52 -22.65
C SER A 12 -7.61 30.30 -21.53
N ASN A 13 -7.82 29.04 -21.13
CA ASN A 13 -8.58 28.71 -19.92
C ASN A 13 -7.73 29.02 -18.68
N ALA A 14 -8.05 30.15 -18.04
CA ALA A 14 -7.69 30.44 -16.66
C ALA A 14 -9.01 30.60 -15.91
N GLU A 15 -9.54 29.50 -15.37
CA GLU A 15 -10.65 29.55 -14.42
C GLU A 15 -10.07 29.83 -13.04
N ASN A 16 -10.24 31.08 -12.60
CA ASN A 16 -10.08 31.52 -11.22
C ASN A 16 -11.26 30.98 -10.40
N GLU A 17 -11.04 29.92 -9.62
CA GLU A 17 -11.93 29.55 -8.52
C GLU A 17 -11.67 30.49 -7.32
N ASN A 18 -12.39 31.61 -7.31
CA ASN A 18 -12.60 32.43 -6.10
C ASN A 18 -13.64 31.73 -5.22
N GLU A 19 -13.21 30.83 -4.34
CA GLU A 19 -14.06 30.33 -3.25
C GLU A 19 -13.91 31.21 -2.01
N ASN A 20 -15.02 31.83 -1.61
CA ASN A 20 -15.16 32.73 -0.46
C ASN A 20 -14.48 32.20 0.81
N GLU A 21 -13.37 32.84 1.17
CA GLU A 21 -12.80 32.81 2.52
C GLU A 21 -13.76 33.52 3.47
N ASN A 22 -14.65 32.77 4.13
CA ASN A 22 -15.25 33.25 5.37
C ASN A 22 -14.15 33.23 6.43
N GLU A 23 -13.42 34.33 6.54
CA GLU A 23 -12.52 34.63 7.65
C GLU A 23 -13.28 34.44 8.96
N ILE A 24 -12.89 33.42 9.73
CA ILE A 24 -13.18 33.38 11.16
C ILE A 24 -12.32 34.50 11.73
N ASN A 25 -12.95 35.61 12.14
CA ASN A 25 -12.27 36.72 12.81
C ASN A 25 -11.44 36.18 13.98
N ASP A 26 -10.12 36.16 13.78
CA ASP A 26 -9.12 35.98 14.82
C ASP A 26 -8.98 37.34 15.52
N GLU A 27 -9.95 37.74 16.35
CA GLU A 27 -9.75 38.83 17.32
C GLU A 27 -9.23 38.26 18.65
N ASP A 28 -8.20 38.95 19.13
CA ASP A 28 -7.25 38.54 20.14
C ASP A 28 -7.83 38.44 21.57
N ASN A 29 -7.11 37.63 22.37
CA ASN A 29 -7.06 37.69 23.83
C ASN A 29 -8.29 37.17 24.60
N TYR A 30 -8.39 35.84 24.72
CA TYR A 30 -9.18 35.21 25.78
C TYR A 30 -8.22 34.46 26.70
N ASP A 31 -8.09 34.94 27.93
CA ASP A 31 -7.38 34.35 29.07
C ASP A 31 -8.18 33.14 29.59
N GLY A 32 -8.43 32.19 28.68
CA GLY A 32 -9.38 31.10 28.86
C GLY A 32 -8.78 29.86 29.53
N LEU A 33 -9.64 29.15 30.25
CA LEU A 33 -9.35 27.83 30.83
C LEU A 33 -8.66 26.91 29.81
N VAL A 34 -7.51 26.37 30.21
CA VAL A 34 -6.78 25.35 29.46
C VAL A 34 -7.30 23.99 29.89
N TYR A 35 -7.74 23.18 28.92
CA TYR A 35 -8.31 21.86 29.17
C TYR A 35 -7.27 20.77 28.92
N ASN A 36 -7.36 19.66 29.66
CA ASN A 36 -6.62 18.46 29.32
C ASN A 36 -7.32 17.71 28.19
N VAL A 37 -6.57 16.85 27.48
CA VAL A 37 -7.12 16.02 26.40
C VAL A 37 -8.31 15.16 26.87
N GLY A 38 -8.29 14.70 28.12
CA GLY A 38 -9.35 13.90 28.73
C GLY A 38 -10.68 14.63 28.93
N ASP A 39 -10.66 15.97 29.03
CA ASP A 39 -11.84 16.78 29.34
C ASP A 39 -12.55 17.29 28.08
N ILE A 40 -11.91 17.18 26.91
CA ILE A 40 -12.42 17.67 25.61
C ILE A 40 -13.81 17.12 25.29
N GLU A 41 -14.02 15.82 25.50
CA GLU A 41 -15.30 15.17 25.20
C GLU A 41 -16.45 15.80 25.99
N VAL A 42 -16.23 16.05 27.28
CA VAL A 42 -17.25 16.62 28.18
C VAL A 42 -17.56 18.06 27.80
N VAL A 43 -16.53 18.89 27.57
CA VAL A 43 -16.70 20.29 27.20
C VAL A 43 -17.47 20.43 25.88
N ILE A 44 -17.07 19.66 24.86
CA ILE A 44 -17.75 19.69 23.56
C ILE A 44 -19.17 19.18 23.69
N LYS A 45 -19.40 18.14 24.51
CA LYS A 45 -20.74 17.60 24.73
C LYS A 45 -21.66 18.65 25.33
N ASP A 46 -21.19 19.42 26.31
CA ASP A 46 -22.00 20.48 26.91
C ASP A 46 -22.34 21.57 25.89
N ASP A 47 -21.39 22.01 25.06
CA ASP A 47 -21.64 23.02 24.02
C ASP A 47 -22.55 22.53 22.89
N PHE A 48 -22.47 21.24 22.52
CA PHE A 48 -23.32 20.66 21.47
C PHE A 48 -24.69 20.18 21.98
N ALA A 49 -24.83 19.82 23.27
CA ALA A 49 -26.09 19.35 23.86
C ALA A 49 -26.98 20.50 24.36
N ASN A 50 -26.39 21.61 24.84
CA ASN A 50 -27.16 22.75 25.33
C ASN A 50 -27.75 23.63 24.21
N ASN A 51 -27.43 23.33 22.94
CA ASN A 51 -27.78 24.14 21.77
C ASN A 51 -28.64 23.37 20.76
N ASP A 52 -29.68 22.67 21.22
CA ASP A 52 -30.66 22.05 20.33
C ASP A 52 -31.26 23.10 19.37
N ASN A 53 -30.98 22.93 18.08
CA ASN A 53 -31.36 23.82 16.95
C ASN A 53 -30.71 25.20 16.86
N LEU A 54 -29.68 25.51 17.68
CA LEU A 54 -28.93 26.76 17.58
C LEU A 54 -27.56 26.57 16.90
N PRO A 55 -27.03 27.61 16.22
CA PRO A 55 -25.67 27.59 15.71
C PRO A 55 -24.66 27.40 16.86
N VAL A 56 -23.77 26.43 16.71
CA VAL A 56 -22.68 26.17 17.65
C VAL A 56 -21.43 26.89 17.16
N SER A 57 -20.89 27.81 17.95
CA SER A 57 -19.64 28.51 17.65
C SER A 57 -18.88 28.82 18.92
N PHE A 58 -17.78 28.10 19.16
CA PHE A 58 -16.95 28.28 20.34
C PHE A 58 -15.49 27.92 20.05
N SER A 59 -14.58 28.29 20.94
CA SER A 59 -13.18 27.87 20.86
C SER A 59 -12.69 27.42 22.23
N LEU A 60 -11.82 26.41 22.25
CA LEU A 60 -11.15 25.95 23.46
C LEU A 60 -9.64 25.78 23.22
N VAL A 61 -8.86 25.81 24.30
CA VAL A 61 -7.42 25.57 24.27
C VAL A 61 -7.12 24.30 25.05
N VAL A 62 -6.39 23.38 24.42
CA VAL A 62 -6.02 22.08 24.97
C VAL A 62 -4.52 22.04 25.22
N GLU A 63 -4.11 21.52 26.38
CA GLU A 63 -2.71 21.17 26.66
C GLU A 63 -2.38 19.76 26.10
N LEU A 64 -1.23 19.62 25.44
CA LEU A 64 -0.81 18.39 24.76
C LEU A 64 0.15 17.56 25.64
N ASP A 65 -0.31 16.37 26.05
CA ASP A 65 0.45 15.42 26.87
C ASP A 65 1.74 14.89 26.19
N ASP A 66 2.71 14.44 27.00
CA ASP A 66 4.04 13.95 26.53
C ASP A 66 3.93 12.82 25.49
N VAL A 67 2.91 11.97 25.67
CA VAL A 67 2.61 10.83 24.80
C VAL A 67 2.19 11.27 23.39
N MET A 68 1.55 12.43 23.27
CA MET A 68 1.11 12.99 21.98
C MET A 68 2.27 13.69 21.24
N THR A 69 3.28 14.14 21.99
CA THR A 69 4.43 14.87 21.45
C THR A 69 5.69 13.99 21.26
N SER A 70 5.67 12.71 21.65
CA SER A 70 6.85 11.85 21.54
C SER A 70 7.16 11.51 20.07
N VAL A 71 8.20 12.16 19.54
CA VAL A 71 8.68 11.93 18.17
C VAL A 71 9.56 10.68 18.14
N ASN A 72 9.20 9.67 17.34
CA ASN A 72 10.15 8.64 16.89
C ASN A 72 11.06 9.27 15.83
N THR A 73 12.13 9.94 16.26
CA THR A 73 13.17 10.48 15.37
C THR A 73 14.08 9.35 14.89
N SER A 74 13.59 8.54 13.96
CA SER A 74 14.43 7.62 13.18
C SER A 74 14.12 7.80 11.70
N SER A 75 15.05 8.49 11.02
CA SER A 75 15.22 8.57 9.57
C SER A 75 14.03 9.08 8.75
N THR A 76 13.79 10.40 8.78
CA THR A 76 13.27 11.17 7.63
C THR A 76 13.67 12.63 7.83
N THR A 77 13.74 13.44 6.76
CA THR A 77 14.05 14.88 6.89
C THR A 77 13.15 15.53 7.95
N ALA A 78 13.72 16.30 8.87
CA ALA A 78 13.05 16.81 10.08
C ALA A 78 11.65 17.43 9.82
N ASN A 79 11.45 18.02 8.63
CA ASN A 79 10.19 18.64 8.22
C ASN A 79 9.08 17.64 7.84
N GLN A 80 9.41 16.49 7.23
CA GLN A 80 8.43 15.44 6.97
C GLN A 80 7.98 14.76 8.26
N SER A 81 8.86 14.71 9.26
CA SER A 81 8.58 14.16 10.59
C SER A 81 7.66 15.04 11.44
N LEU A 82 7.70 16.37 11.31
CA LEU A 82 6.85 17.26 12.12
C LEU A 82 5.42 17.34 11.59
N ASN A 83 5.25 17.33 10.26
CA ASN A 83 3.93 17.30 9.63
C ASN A 83 3.14 16.04 10.01
N SER A 84 3.81 14.87 10.04
CA SER A 84 3.17 13.62 10.45
C SER A 84 2.72 13.66 11.91
N VAL A 85 3.54 14.23 12.80
CA VAL A 85 3.20 14.40 14.23
C VAL A 85 1.97 15.29 14.39
N ALA A 86 1.92 16.46 13.74
CA ALA A 86 0.76 17.35 13.83
C ALA A 86 -0.53 16.69 13.30
N ILE A 87 -0.44 15.89 12.24
CA ILE A 87 -1.57 15.13 11.70
C ILE A 87 -2.02 14.05 12.69
N GLU A 88 -1.10 13.34 13.34
CA GLU A 88 -1.45 12.33 14.35
C GLU A 88 -2.10 12.96 15.60
N ILE A 89 -1.59 14.11 16.05
CA ILE A 89 -2.23 14.89 17.13
C ILE A 89 -3.65 15.29 16.71
N ALA A 90 -3.83 15.83 15.51
CA ALA A 90 -5.16 16.22 15.01
C ALA A 90 -6.12 15.02 14.93
N LYS A 91 -5.64 13.84 14.50
CA LYS A 91 -6.45 12.61 14.50
C LYS A 91 -6.84 12.17 15.90
N HIS A 92 -5.94 12.30 16.87
CA HIS A 92 -6.25 11.95 18.26
C HIS A 92 -7.30 12.90 18.84
N LEU A 93 -7.15 14.21 18.63
CA LEU A 93 -8.14 15.22 19.05
C LEU A 93 -9.49 15.01 18.34
N GLN A 94 -9.47 14.66 17.05
CA GLN A 94 -10.67 14.34 16.26
C GLN A 94 -11.49 13.19 16.87
N VAL A 95 -10.86 12.21 17.55
CA VAL A 95 -11.58 11.13 18.23
C VAL A 95 -12.42 11.68 19.38
N GLN A 96 -11.85 12.54 20.22
CA GLN A 96 -12.59 13.13 21.36
C GLN A 96 -13.67 14.10 20.88
N ILE A 97 -13.35 14.91 19.87
CA ILE A 97 -14.31 15.80 19.19
C ILE A 97 -15.51 15.02 18.66
N LYS A 98 -15.26 13.90 17.98
CA LYS A 98 -16.33 13.06 17.43
C LYS A 98 -17.22 12.53 18.55
N LYS A 99 -16.65 12.12 19.69
CA LYS A 99 -17.44 11.62 20.83
C LYS A 99 -18.30 12.72 21.45
N GLY A 100 -17.72 13.90 21.69
CA GLY A 100 -18.44 15.01 22.32
C GLY A 100 -19.52 15.62 21.42
N SER A 101 -19.20 15.83 20.14
CA SER A 101 -20.13 16.44 19.18
C SER A 101 -21.15 15.46 18.59
N GLU A 102 -20.84 14.16 18.62
CA GLU A 102 -21.56 13.08 17.94
C GLU A 102 -21.66 13.22 16.41
N TYR A 103 -21.00 14.23 15.82
CA TYR A 103 -20.85 14.40 14.38
C TYR A 103 -19.55 13.76 13.88
N TYR A 104 -19.55 13.33 12.62
CA TYR A 104 -18.31 12.94 11.95
C TYR A 104 -17.68 14.15 11.27
N TRP A 105 -16.38 14.32 11.54
CA TRP A 105 -15.52 15.34 10.98
C TRP A 105 -14.45 14.68 10.11
N GLU A 106 -14.01 15.33 9.06
CA GLU A 106 -12.92 14.85 8.21
C GLU A 106 -11.95 15.98 7.88
N ILE A 107 -10.65 15.68 7.92
CA ILE A 107 -9.58 16.62 7.60
C ILE A 107 -9.68 16.99 6.12
N ARG A 108 -9.91 18.28 5.84
CA ARG A 108 -10.01 18.83 4.47
C ARG A 108 -8.70 19.44 4.01
N LYS A 109 -8.01 20.14 4.91
CA LYS A 109 -6.82 20.92 4.56
C LYS A 109 -5.87 20.99 5.75
N THR A 110 -4.58 21.02 5.45
CA THR A 110 -3.51 21.22 6.42
C THR A 110 -2.59 22.32 5.94
N HIS A 111 -2.33 23.30 6.79
CA HIS A 111 -1.38 24.38 6.55
C HIS A 111 -0.25 24.32 7.56
N VAL A 112 0.96 24.56 7.08
CA VAL A 112 2.18 24.55 7.89
C VAL A 112 2.77 25.95 7.85
N ASN A 113 2.77 26.66 8.98
CA ASN A 113 3.51 27.91 9.09
C ASN A 113 4.98 27.59 9.43
N LYS A 114 5.85 27.75 8.43
CA LYS A 114 7.27 27.39 8.52
C LYS A 114 8.08 28.26 9.50
N LYS A 115 7.58 29.41 9.93
CA LYS A 115 8.32 30.37 10.77
C LYS A 115 8.17 30.11 12.26
N ASP A 116 7.01 29.58 12.69
CA ASP A 116 6.63 29.56 14.11
C ASP A 116 6.42 28.15 14.68
N GLY A 117 6.55 27.09 13.87
CA GLY A 117 6.26 25.72 14.32
C GLY A 117 4.77 25.46 14.57
N GLU A 118 3.90 26.31 14.00
CA GLU A 118 2.46 26.26 14.12
C GLU A 118 1.83 25.52 12.93
N PHE A 119 0.88 24.63 13.23
CA PHE A 119 0.17 23.83 12.24
C PHE A 119 -1.32 24.15 12.30
N THR A 120 -1.94 24.45 11.17
CA THR A 120 -3.38 24.63 11.10
C THR A 120 -4.04 23.48 10.36
N VAL A 121 -4.96 22.78 11.01
CA VAL A 121 -5.74 21.67 10.45
C VAL A 121 -7.21 22.08 10.36
N TYR A 122 -7.80 21.95 9.17
CA TYR A 122 -9.19 22.25 8.91
C TYR A 122 -9.98 20.97 8.74
N LEU A 123 -11.04 20.80 9.52
CA LEU A 123 -11.96 19.67 9.43
C LEU A 123 -13.35 20.16 9.03
N GLY A 124 -14.04 19.39 8.19
CA GLY A 124 -15.42 19.66 7.82
C GLY A 124 -16.37 18.56 8.28
N CYS A 125 -17.61 18.92 8.63
CA CYS A 125 -18.67 17.95 8.88
C CYS A 125 -18.89 17.08 7.62
N THR A 126 -19.00 15.77 7.82
CA THR A 126 -19.11 14.83 6.71
C THR A 126 -20.45 14.86 5.97
N GLN A 127 -21.47 15.48 6.56
CA GLN A 127 -22.80 15.65 5.98
C GLN A 127 -23.03 17.04 5.38
N ARG A 128 -21.99 17.85 5.13
CA ARG A 128 -22.17 19.12 4.40
C ARG A 128 -22.65 18.91 2.97
N ASP A 129 -23.44 19.84 2.46
CA ASP A 129 -23.94 19.91 1.08
C ASP A 129 -22.84 20.14 0.04
N ASP A 130 -21.81 20.92 0.37
CA ASP A 130 -20.61 21.13 -0.45
C ASP A 130 -19.76 19.86 -0.70
N ARG A 131 -20.21 18.69 -0.22
CA ARG A 131 -19.62 17.37 -0.48
C ARG A 131 -20.37 16.57 -1.53
N GLN A 132 -21.40 17.14 -2.17
CA GLN A 132 -22.06 16.47 -3.29
C GLN A 132 -21.06 16.38 -4.44
N SER A 133 -20.56 15.17 -4.71
CA SER A 133 -19.75 14.93 -5.91
C SER A 133 -20.63 15.18 -7.13
N ASN A 134 -20.11 15.92 -8.12
CA ASN A 134 -20.69 15.92 -9.46
C ASN A 134 -20.85 14.46 -9.91
N PRO A 135 -22.02 14.04 -10.42
CA PRO A 135 -22.17 12.71 -10.97
C PRO A 135 -21.24 12.63 -12.18
N ASN A 136 -20.06 12.03 -12.01
CA ASN A 136 -19.25 11.65 -13.15
C ASN A 136 -20.06 10.65 -13.97
N GLU A 137 -20.45 11.07 -15.17
CA GLU A 137 -20.79 10.17 -16.27
C GLU A 137 -19.65 9.16 -16.39
N GLU A 138 -20.00 7.88 -16.42
CA GLU A 138 -19.11 6.72 -16.55
C GLU A 138 -18.23 6.38 -15.32
N SER A 139 -18.79 5.61 -14.40
CA SER A 139 -18.00 4.53 -13.78
C SER A 139 -18.78 3.22 -13.82
N SER A 140 -18.56 2.48 -14.91
CA SER A 140 -18.92 1.07 -15.00
C SER A 140 -17.96 0.23 -14.16
N LYS A 141 -18.48 -0.89 -13.63
CA LYS A 141 -17.79 -1.98 -12.92
C LYS A 141 -17.32 -1.66 -11.50
N TYR A 142 -18.26 -1.73 -10.56
CA TYR A 142 -18.44 -2.81 -9.58
C TYR A 142 -19.80 -2.47 -8.93
N GLU A 143 -20.63 -3.45 -8.62
CA GLU A 143 -21.78 -3.20 -7.75
C GLU A 143 -21.22 -2.70 -6.41
N ARG A 144 -21.06 -1.38 -6.29
CA ARG A 144 -20.71 -0.74 -5.03
C ARG A 144 -21.91 -1.05 -4.15
N GLU A 145 -21.65 -1.76 -3.05
CA GLU A 145 -22.61 -2.02 -1.98
C GLU A 145 -23.47 -0.77 -1.81
N VAL A 146 -24.77 -0.95 -2.01
CA VAL A 146 -25.77 0.12 -2.04
C VAL A 146 -25.87 0.72 -0.65
N ARG A 147 -24.90 1.57 -0.31
CA ARG A 147 -25.04 2.44 0.85
C ARG A 147 -26.11 3.46 0.48
N PRO A 148 -27.14 3.66 1.32
CA PRO A 148 -27.99 4.83 1.14
C PRO A 148 -27.09 6.07 1.08
N ALA A 149 -27.35 6.94 0.11
CA ALA A 149 -26.59 8.16 -0.03
C ALA A 149 -26.63 8.93 1.30
N ILE A 150 -25.47 9.37 1.77
CA ILE A 150 -25.40 10.14 3.02
C ILE A 150 -26.22 11.42 2.81
N GLN A 151 -27.24 11.62 3.64
CA GLN A 151 -28.04 12.83 3.63
C GLN A 151 -27.15 14.04 3.89
N ARG A 152 -27.32 15.08 3.06
CA ARG A 152 -26.54 16.30 3.12
C ARG A 152 -27.35 17.44 3.74
N HIS A 153 -26.67 18.32 4.46
CA HIS A 153 -27.25 19.45 5.19
C HIS A 153 -26.37 20.69 5.00
N GLN A 154 -27.00 21.87 4.95
CA GLN A 154 -26.31 23.16 4.87
C GLN A 154 -25.75 23.60 6.24
N CYS A 155 -25.11 22.67 6.95
CA CYS A 155 -24.63 22.89 8.31
C CYS A 155 -23.40 23.80 8.38
N LYS A 156 -22.67 23.95 7.26
CA LYS A 156 -21.37 24.63 7.17
C LYS A 156 -20.39 24.23 8.28
N GLY A 157 -20.55 23.02 8.82
CA GLY A 157 -19.77 22.52 9.95
C GLY A 157 -18.29 22.54 9.64
N ASN A 158 -17.51 23.33 10.39
CA ASN A 158 -16.07 23.47 10.26
C ASN A 158 -15.40 23.48 11.63
N ILE A 159 -14.21 22.89 11.70
CA ILE A 159 -13.31 22.98 12.84
C ILE A 159 -11.96 23.45 12.34
N LYS A 160 -11.42 24.50 12.95
CA LYS A 160 -10.05 25.00 12.74
C LYS A 160 -9.24 24.63 13.97
N MET A 161 -8.25 23.76 13.82
CA MET A 161 -7.28 23.44 14.87
C MET A 161 -5.97 24.17 14.58
N LYS A 162 -5.51 25.03 15.48
CA LYS A 162 -4.16 25.60 15.48
C LYS A 162 -3.34 24.86 16.53
N ILE A 163 -2.30 24.14 16.11
CA ILE A 163 -1.45 23.30 16.96
C ILE A 163 -0.07 23.96 17.04
N ASP A 164 0.33 24.33 18.26
CA ASP A 164 1.65 24.83 18.59
C ASP A 164 2.41 23.73 19.35
N LEU A 165 3.41 23.14 18.69
CA LEU A 165 4.22 22.08 19.28
C LEU A 165 5.25 22.62 20.30
N LEU A 166 5.64 23.90 20.20
CA LEU A 166 6.59 24.52 21.13
C LEU A 166 5.92 24.82 22.47
N GLN A 167 4.73 25.40 22.41
CA GLN A 167 3.92 25.69 23.60
C GLN A 167 3.10 24.48 24.06
N ARG A 168 3.09 23.40 23.28
CA ARG A 168 2.34 22.17 23.53
C ARG A 168 0.86 22.45 23.76
N LYS A 169 0.30 23.32 22.93
CA LYS A 169 -1.10 23.72 23.01
C LYS A 169 -1.78 23.58 21.66
N ALA A 170 -3.04 23.19 21.68
CA ALA A 170 -3.90 23.20 20.51
C ALA A 170 -5.12 24.08 20.77
N ARG A 171 -5.32 25.12 19.97
CA ARG A 171 -6.55 25.91 19.94
C ARG A 171 -7.50 25.30 18.92
N ILE A 172 -8.69 24.95 19.36
CA ILE A 172 -9.71 24.29 18.53
C ILE A 172 -10.92 25.21 18.46
N SER A 173 -11.24 25.67 17.26
CA SER A 173 -12.39 26.55 16.98
C SER A 173 -13.45 25.79 16.21
N PHE A 174 -14.68 25.78 16.73
CA PHE A 174 -15.84 25.09 16.16
C PHE A 174 -16.79 26.09 15.53
N SER A 175 -17.40 25.71 14.41
CA SER A 175 -18.52 26.41 13.80
C SER A 175 -19.46 25.40 13.15
N HIS A 176 -20.74 25.41 13.52
CA HIS A 176 -21.77 24.56 12.93
C HIS A 176 -23.10 25.32 12.95
N GLN A 177 -23.59 25.71 11.77
CA GLN A 177 -24.66 26.71 11.63
C GLN A 177 -26.07 26.15 11.83
N SER A 178 -26.26 24.83 11.68
CA SER A 178 -27.56 24.19 11.85
C SER A 178 -27.39 22.78 12.37
N SER A 179 -27.97 22.48 13.54
CA SER A 179 -28.05 21.11 14.03
C SER A 179 -28.88 20.26 13.05
N HIS A 180 -28.43 19.04 12.80
CA HIS A 180 -29.10 18.10 11.90
C HIS A 180 -28.96 16.68 12.40
N GLU A 181 -29.72 15.76 11.80
CA GLU A 181 -29.66 14.35 12.15
C GLU A 181 -28.23 13.83 12.12
N LYS A 182 -27.87 13.20 13.24
CA LYS A 182 -26.54 12.66 13.44
C LYS A 182 -26.36 11.42 12.56
N PRO A 183 -25.17 11.24 11.99
CA PRO A 183 -24.92 10.17 11.02
C PRO A 183 -24.96 8.78 11.69
N THR A 184 -25.92 7.94 11.29
CA THR A 184 -26.10 6.57 11.83
C THR A 184 -25.21 5.53 11.14
N HIS A 185 -24.76 5.79 9.91
CA HIS A 185 -24.06 4.86 9.01
C HIS A 185 -22.67 4.35 9.51
N ARG A 186 -22.18 4.83 10.65
CA ARG A 186 -20.91 4.38 11.25
C ARG A 186 -21.10 3.75 12.64
N ASN A 187 -22.33 3.70 13.16
CA ASN A 187 -22.71 2.86 14.32
C ASN A 187 -22.99 1.41 13.89
N ILE A 188 -22.20 0.91 12.95
CA ILE A 188 -22.30 -0.42 12.35
C ILE A 188 -21.07 -1.21 12.78
N ASN A 189 -20.74 -1.19 14.07
CA ASN A 189 -19.72 -2.08 14.59
C ASN A 189 -20.36 -3.46 14.73
N LEU A 190 -19.61 -4.51 14.38
CA LEU A 190 -20.01 -5.87 14.74
C LEU A 190 -20.24 -5.95 16.25
N SER A 191 -21.29 -6.66 16.66
CA SER A 191 -21.53 -6.94 18.06
C SER A 191 -20.37 -7.75 18.66
N ASP A 192 -20.20 -7.66 19.97
CA ASP A 192 -19.20 -8.50 20.68
C ASP A 192 -19.48 -9.99 20.48
N GLU A 193 -20.75 -10.36 20.33
CA GLU A 193 -21.16 -11.74 20.02
C GLU A 193 -20.64 -12.20 18.65
N ALA A 194 -20.81 -11.38 17.61
CA ALA A 194 -20.27 -11.67 16.27
C ALA A 194 -18.73 -11.73 16.29
N ILE A 195 -18.08 -10.83 17.02
CA ILE A 195 -16.60 -10.82 17.16
C ILE A 195 -16.12 -12.09 17.90
N ASN A 196 -16.81 -12.50 18.96
CA ASN A 196 -16.51 -13.72 19.70
C ASN A 196 -16.74 -14.98 18.86
N TRP A 197 -17.83 -15.01 18.07
CA TRP A 197 -18.07 -16.09 17.12
C TRP A 197 -16.92 -16.21 16.12
N ILE A 198 -16.47 -15.08 15.53
CA ILE A 198 -15.31 -15.08 14.64
C ILE A 198 -14.09 -15.65 15.36
N LYS A 199 -13.78 -15.15 16.56
CA LYS A 199 -12.62 -15.60 17.35
C LYS A 199 -12.62 -17.11 17.59
N ASN A 200 -13.77 -17.67 17.92
CA ASN A 200 -13.94 -19.11 18.18
C ASN A 200 -13.84 -19.96 16.91
N ASN A 201 -14.02 -19.37 15.73
CA ASN A 201 -14.10 -20.11 14.46
C ASN A 201 -12.89 -19.96 13.53
N ILE A 202 -11.97 -19.02 13.77
CA ILE A 202 -10.79 -18.81 12.90
C ILE A 202 -9.88 -20.05 12.82
N GLY A 203 -9.81 -20.86 13.88
CA GLY A 203 -8.96 -22.06 13.92
C GLY A 203 -9.39 -23.20 12.98
N TYR A 204 -10.61 -23.18 12.43
CA TYR A 204 -11.16 -24.29 11.64
C TYR A 204 -10.84 -24.23 10.14
N GLY A 205 -9.95 -23.32 9.69
CA GLY A 205 -9.58 -23.23 8.27
C GLY A 205 -10.72 -22.77 7.35
N ILE A 206 -11.72 -22.08 7.91
CA ILE A 206 -12.86 -21.56 7.15
C ILE A 206 -12.38 -20.45 6.20
N PRO A 207 -12.73 -20.47 4.90
CA PRO A 207 -12.40 -19.38 3.99
C PRO A 207 -13.00 -18.06 4.46
N LYS A 208 -12.29 -16.94 4.30
CA LYS A 208 -12.75 -15.61 4.78
C LYS A 208 -14.13 -15.20 4.25
N VAL A 209 -14.46 -15.61 3.02
CA VAL A 209 -15.77 -15.37 2.38
C VAL A 209 -16.91 -16.05 3.15
N GLU A 210 -16.63 -17.18 3.76
CA GLU A 210 -17.63 -18.01 4.43
C GLU A 210 -18.02 -17.47 5.80
N PHE A 211 -17.14 -16.69 6.46
CA PHE A 211 -17.46 -16.02 7.72
C PHE A 211 -18.69 -15.11 7.61
N TYR A 212 -18.76 -14.31 6.54
CA TYR A 212 -19.89 -13.41 6.35
C TYR A 212 -21.19 -14.19 6.17
N LYS A 213 -21.20 -15.21 5.31
CA LYS A 213 -22.38 -16.05 5.09
C LYS A 213 -22.87 -16.72 6.38
N ARG A 214 -21.95 -17.28 7.16
CA ARG A 214 -22.30 -17.97 8.42
C ARG A 214 -22.81 -17.02 9.47
N LEU A 215 -22.15 -15.87 9.65
CA LEU A 215 -22.64 -14.83 10.56
C LEU A 215 -24.02 -14.30 10.15
N SER A 216 -24.30 -14.16 8.84
CA SER A 216 -25.64 -13.78 8.35
C SER A 216 -26.67 -14.87 8.65
N ASN A 217 -26.33 -16.13 8.41
CA ASN A 217 -27.24 -17.26 8.63
C ASN A 217 -27.53 -17.50 10.12
N ASP A 218 -26.54 -17.27 10.98
CA ASP A 218 -26.66 -17.38 12.44
C ASP A 218 -27.30 -16.13 13.07
N GLU A 219 -27.76 -15.17 12.25
CA GLU A 219 -28.38 -13.90 12.67
C GLU A 219 -27.49 -13.02 13.59
N LEU A 220 -26.18 -13.26 13.58
CA LEU A 220 -25.19 -12.50 14.35
C LEU A 220 -24.83 -11.17 13.70
N ILE A 221 -25.12 -11.02 12.40
CA ILE A 221 -25.00 -9.78 11.65
C ILE A 221 -26.26 -9.55 10.82
N ASP A 222 -26.63 -8.28 10.69
CA ASP A 222 -27.67 -7.81 9.78
C ASP A 222 -27.05 -7.45 8.42
N PRO A 223 -27.37 -8.15 7.31
CA PRO A 223 -26.83 -7.86 5.97
C PRO A 223 -27.19 -6.48 5.40
N GLU A 224 -28.26 -5.82 5.89
CA GLU A 224 -28.61 -4.46 5.48
C GLU A 224 -27.73 -3.41 6.16
N LYS A 225 -27.12 -3.77 7.30
CA LYS A 225 -26.25 -2.89 8.08
C LYS A 225 -24.78 -3.24 7.88
N HIS A 226 -24.42 -4.50 8.07
CA HIS A 226 -23.04 -4.98 8.15
C HIS A 226 -22.52 -5.47 6.80
N THR A 227 -21.31 -5.07 6.45
CA THR A 227 -20.71 -5.41 5.16
C THR A 227 -19.71 -6.55 5.24
N TYR A 228 -19.45 -7.16 4.09
CA TYR A 228 -18.41 -8.17 3.96
C TYR A 228 -17.04 -7.64 4.40
N GLN A 229 -16.68 -6.38 4.07
CA GLN A 229 -15.37 -5.85 4.45
C GLN A 229 -15.22 -5.66 5.96
N GLN A 230 -16.32 -5.38 6.68
CA GLN A 230 -16.28 -5.28 8.15
C GLN A 230 -15.99 -6.64 8.77
N VAL A 231 -16.68 -7.68 8.33
CA VAL A 231 -16.39 -9.07 8.75
C VAL A 231 -14.97 -9.45 8.36
N TYR A 232 -14.57 -9.19 7.11
CA TYR A 232 -13.22 -9.47 6.63
C TYR A 232 -12.14 -8.79 7.47
N TYR A 233 -12.34 -7.52 7.84
CA TYR A 233 -11.43 -6.78 8.71
C TYR A 233 -11.25 -7.49 10.05
N TRP A 234 -12.35 -7.87 10.71
CA TRP A 234 -12.29 -8.55 12.00
C TRP A 234 -11.66 -9.93 11.90
N VAL A 235 -12.01 -10.72 10.88
CA VAL A 235 -11.37 -12.00 10.59
C VAL A 235 -9.87 -11.81 10.40
N ALA A 236 -9.44 -10.89 9.51
CA ALA A 236 -8.03 -10.64 9.27
C ALA A 236 -7.27 -10.15 10.52
N LYS A 237 -7.89 -9.26 11.30
CA LYS A 237 -7.31 -8.71 12.55
C LYS A 237 -7.12 -9.80 13.60
N LEU A 238 -8.14 -10.63 13.81
CA LEU A 238 -8.09 -11.71 14.79
C LEU A 238 -7.20 -12.87 14.32
N SER A 239 -7.23 -13.21 13.02
CA SER A 239 -6.28 -14.16 12.43
C SER A 239 -4.84 -13.73 12.62
N LYS A 240 -4.53 -12.42 12.52
CA LYS A 240 -3.17 -11.91 12.73
C LYS A 240 -2.58 -12.33 14.08
N SER A 241 -3.40 -12.38 15.13
CA SER A 241 -2.95 -12.81 16.47
C SER A 241 -2.50 -14.28 16.54
N GLN A 242 -2.90 -15.12 15.58
CA GLN A 242 -2.47 -16.52 15.51
C GLN A 242 -1.06 -16.68 14.91
N PHE A 243 -0.64 -15.72 14.07
CA PHE A 243 0.60 -15.84 13.29
C PHE A 243 1.68 -14.85 13.73
N VAL A 244 1.28 -13.74 14.36
CA VAL A 244 2.21 -12.68 14.75
C VAL A 244 2.73 -12.92 16.17
N THR A 245 3.99 -13.33 16.26
CA THR A 245 4.72 -13.53 17.52
C THR A 245 5.67 -12.37 17.84
N ASP A 246 6.00 -11.54 16.84
CA ASP A 246 6.79 -10.32 16.99
C ASP A 246 6.13 -9.17 16.24
N THR A 247 5.80 -8.09 16.95
CA THR A 247 5.07 -6.94 16.39
C THR A 247 5.97 -5.95 15.65
N LYS A 248 7.29 -6.03 15.84
CA LYS A 248 8.28 -5.11 15.26
C LYS A 248 9.04 -5.75 14.10
N ASN A 249 9.20 -7.08 14.11
CA ASN A 249 9.98 -7.80 13.11
C ASN A 249 9.18 -8.95 12.48
N GLN A 250 8.67 -8.73 11.25
CA GLN A 250 7.85 -9.73 10.53
C GLN A 250 8.64 -11.00 10.16
N LEU A 251 9.94 -10.86 9.84
CA LEU A 251 10.79 -12.01 9.49
C LEU A 251 11.03 -12.90 10.73
N LYS A 252 11.31 -12.27 11.87
CA LYS A 252 11.43 -12.96 13.16
C LYS A 252 10.11 -13.62 13.56
N SER A 253 8.99 -12.92 13.36
CA SER A 253 7.66 -13.50 13.60
C SER A 253 7.42 -14.75 12.76
N SER A 254 7.79 -14.71 11.48
CA SER A 254 7.66 -15.84 10.55
C SER A 254 8.54 -17.02 10.95
N LYS A 255 9.78 -16.77 11.36
CA LYS A 255 10.70 -17.79 11.89
C LYS A 255 10.10 -18.48 13.11
N ASN A 256 9.67 -17.70 14.10
CA ASN A 256 9.09 -18.24 15.33
C ASN A 256 7.83 -19.08 15.06
N PHE A 257 7.00 -18.68 14.07
CA PHE A 257 5.84 -19.45 13.67
C PHE A 257 6.22 -20.81 13.06
N LEU A 258 7.22 -20.85 12.17
CA LEU A 258 7.72 -22.09 11.57
C LEU A 258 8.43 -23.01 12.58
N GLU A 259 9.02 -22.43 13.63
CA GLU A 259 9.67 -23.17 14.72
C GLU A 259 8.69 -23.62 15.82
N HIS A 260 7.41 -23.27 15.71
CA HIS A 260 6.39 -23.73 16.64
C HIS A 260 6.19 -25.25 16.51
N CYS A 261 6.00 -25.97 17.63
CA CYS A 261 5.95 -27.44 17.65
C CYS A 261 4.97 -28.00 16.61
N THR A 262 3.78 -27.41 16.46
CA THR A 262 2.77 -27.85 15.48
C THR A 262 3.25 -27.80 14.03
N GLN A 263 4.10 -26.83 13.67
CA GLN A 263 4.65 -26.72 12.31
C GLN A 263 5.81 -27.69 12.10
N VAL A 264 6.67 -27.83 13.11
CA VAL A 264 7.79 -28.78 13.10
C VAL A 264 7.28 -30.22 13.01
N ASP A 265 6.31 -30.59 13.85
CA ASP A 265 5.62 -31.89 13.81
C ASP A 265 4.87 -32.09 12.49
N GLY A 266 4.40 -31.00 11.90
CA GLY A 266 3.80 -30.98 10.56
C GLY A 266 4.81 -31.23 9.44
N GLY A 267 6.13 -31.20 9.70
CA GLY A 267 7.20 -31.47 8.74
C GLY A 267 7.88 -30.23 8.15
N TYR A 268 7.54 -29.02 8.62
CA TYR A 268 8.25 -27.80 8.21
C TYR A 268 9.60 -27.70 8.92
N LYS A 269 10.62 -27.18 8.21
CA LYS A 269 11.95 -27.00 8.78
C LYS A 269 12.60 -25.71 8.27
N VAL A 270 12.98 -24.83 9.20
CA VAL A 270 13.83 -23.68 8.88
C VAL A 270 15.24 -24.19 8.57
N ILE A 271 15.77 -23.84 7.39
CA ILE A 271 17.09 -24.25 6.91
C ILE A 271 18.06 -23.07 6.78
N TYR A 272 17.55 -21.85 6.72
CA TYR A 272 18.37 -20.65 6.62
C TYR A 272 17.70 -19.47 7.32
N TYR A 273 18.46 -18.71 8.11
CA TYR A 273 18.01 -17.45 8.69
C TYR A 273 19.21 -16.52 8.81
N LEU A 274 19.10 -15.35 8.21
CA LEU A 274 20.12 -14.31 8.25
C LEU A 274 19.45 -12.96 8.41
N GLU A 275 19.93 -12.15 9.34
CA GLU A 275 19.48 -10.77 9.50
C GLU A 275 20.69 -9.90 9.85
N ASN A 276 21.08 -9.04 8.91
CA ASN A 276 22.13 -8.04 9.10
C ASN A 276 21.79 -6.76 8.31
N ASN A 277 22.70 -5.78 8.31
CA ASN A 277 22.48 -4.48 7.68
C ASN A 277 22.38 -4.51 6.14
N PHE A 278 22.71 -5.64 5.51
CA PHE A 278 22.81 -5.78 4.05
C PHE A 278 21.80 -6.79 3.50
N VAL A 279 21.48 -7.83 4.26
CA VAL A 279 20.62 -8.92 3.83
C VAL A 279 19.73 -9.38 4.97
N ARG A 280 18.45 -9.56 4.65
CA ARG A 280 17.48 -10.26 5.49
C ARG A 280 16.94 -11.45 4.72
N ALA A 281 17.02 -12.64 5.30
CA ALA A 281 16.62 -13.87 4.63
C ALA A 281 16.07 -14.92 5.59
N LEU A 282 15.06 -15.65 5.14
CA LEU A 282 14.48 -16.80 5.85
C LEU A 282 14.13 -17.89 4.83
N GLY A 283 14.87 -18.99 4.88
CA GLY A 283 14.66 -20.18 4.05
C GLY A 283 14.11 -21.34 4.87
N PHE A 284 13.10 -22.02 4.35
CA PHE A 284 12.50 -23.18 5.00
C PHE A 284 11.97 -24.21 4.00
N THR A 285 11.92 -25.47 4.42
CA THR A 285 11.38 -26.58 3.63
C THR A 285 9.97 -26.91 4.07
N THR A 286 9.19 -27.47 3.15
CA THR A 286 7.85 -27.98 3.41
C THR A 286 7.91 -29.47 3.82
N PRO A 287 6.80 -30.03 4.33
CA PRO A 287 6.72 -31.46 4.64
C PRO A 287 6.95 -32.36 3.42
N PHE A 288 6.70 -31.85 2.21
CA PHE A 288 6.86 -32.61 0.97
C PHE A 288 8.30 -33.02 0.69
N LEU A 289 9.29 -32.32 1.24
CA LEU A 289 10.70 -32.68 1.07
C LEU A 289 11.01 -34.09 1.56
N GLN A 290 10.31 -34.57 2.59
CA GLN A 290 10.49 -35.91 3.12
C GLN A 290 9.69 -36.98 2.35
N LEU A 291 8.73 -36.56 1.54
CA LEU A 291 7.81 -37.44 0.80
C LEU A 291 8.26 -37.72 -0.63
N ILE A 292 9.24 -36.98 -1.14
CA ILE A 292 9.71 -37.07 -2.52
C ILE A 292 11.15 -37.56 -2.52
N GLU A 293 11.36 -38.76 -3.07
CA GLU A 293 12.70 -39.28 -3.31
C GLU A 293 13.41 -38.44 -4.38
N ARG A 294 14.69 -38.14 -4.16
CA ARG A 294 15.49 -37.31 -5.08
C ARG A 294 15.51 -37.88 -6.51
N SER A 295 15.47 -39.20 -6.66
CA SER A 295 15.41 -39.89 -7.96
C SER A 295 14.13 -39.62 -8.75
N ASN A 296 13.07 -39.17 -8.09
CA ASN A 296 11.78 -38.87 -8.74
C ASN A 296 11.68 -37.41 -9.21
N ILE A 297 12.68 -36.58 -8.89
CA ILE A 297 12.72 -35.17 -9.30
C ILE A 297 13.33 -35.12 -10.70
N THR A 298 12.49 -34.91 -11.70
CA THR A 298 12.93 -34.73 -13.09
C THR A 298 13.15 -33.26 -13.45
N GLU A 299 12.50 -32.36 -12.73
CA GLU A 299 12.54 -30.91 -12.98
C GLU A 299 12.34 -30.16 -11.66
N LEU A 300 13.16 -29.13 -11.46
CA LEU A 300 13.05 -28.17 -10.36
C LEU A 300 12.84 -26.78 -10.96
N ILE A 301 11.77 -26.12 -10.56
CA ILE A 301 11.40 -24.78 -10.97
C ILE A 301 11.61 -23.87 -9.77
N VAL A 302 12.36 -22.79 -9.99
CA VAL A 302 12.46 -21.70 -9.02
C VAL A 302 11.69 -20.52 -9.59
N ASP A 303 10.71 -20.03 -8.83
CA ASP A 303 9.92 -18.86 -9.19
C ASP A 303 9.93 -17.85 -8.04
N SER A 304 9.74 -16.56 -8.36
CA SER A 304 9.73 -15.50 -7.37
C SER A 304 8.56 -14.55 -7.52
N THR A 305 8.06 -14.06 -6.39
CA THR A 305 7.07 -12.99 -6.35
C THR A 305 7.56 -11.85 -5.46
N PHE A 306 7.35 -10.61 -5.89
CA PHE A 306 7.79 -9.41 -5.19
C PHE A 306 6.60 -8.53 -4.80
N LYS A 307 6.72 -7.78 -3.69
CA LYS A 307 5.66 -6.90 -3.11
C LYS A 307 4.39 -7.62 -2.65
N THR A 308 4.49 -8.88 -2.25
CA THR A 308 3.36 -9.63 -1.67
C THR A 308 3.22 -9.45 -0.16
N ASN A 309 4.18 -8.81 0.50
CA ASN A 309 4.21 -8.54 1.94
C ASN A 309 4.53 -7.06 2.24
N GLN A 310 4.27 -6.63 3.48
CA GLN A 310 4.42 -5.22 3.91
C GLN A 310 5.89 -4.77 3.97
N GLU A 311 6.81 -5.71 4.23
CA GLU A 311 8.25 -5.48 4.35
C GLU A 311 9.00 -5.58 3.00
N ARG A 312 8.27 -5.77 1.90
CA ARG A 312 8.80 -5.86 0.52
C ARG A 312 9.81 -7.01 0.28
N PHE A 313 9.78 -8.09 1.05
CA PHE A 313 10.58 -9.29 0.72
C PHE A 313 10.18 -9.83 -0.66
N GLU A 314 11.17 -10.31 -1.40
CA GLU A 314 10.97 -11.24 -2.51
C GLU A 314 10.78 -12.64 -1.93
N LEU A 315 9.72 -13.32 -2.36
CA LEU A 315 9.45 -14.71 -1.97
C LEU A 315 9.78 -15.61 -3.14
N PHE A 316 10.84 -16.41 -2.97
CA PHE A 316 11.20 -17.49 -3.87
C PHE A 316 10.52 -18.78 -3.43
N ALA A 317 10.06 -19.56 -4.41
CA ALA A 317 9.54 -20.92 -4.22
C ALA A 317 10.35 -21.90 -5.06
N ALA A 318 10.78 -22.99 -4.46
CA ALA A 318 11.35 -24.14 -5.15
C ALA A 318 10.26 -25.19 -5.32
N ILE A 319 9.87 -25.46 -6.57
CA ILE A 319 8.76 -26.33 -6.95
C ILE A 319 9.31 -27.47 -7.79
N VAL A 320 9.01 -28.72 -7.43
CA VAL A 320 9.38 -29.88 -8.25
C VAL A 320 8.20 -30.39 -9.04
N ASN A 321 8.49 -30.91 -10.23
CA ASN A 321 7.55 -31.72 -10.98
C ASN A 321 7.63 -33.17 -10.50
N ASN A 322 6.56 -33.68 -9.89
CA ASN A 322 6.44 -35.08 -9.49
C ASN A 322 5.18 -35.66 -10.13
N GLY A 323 5.33 -36.50 -11.16
CA GLY A 323 4.19 -37.12 -11.85
C GLY A 323 3.28 -36.14 -12.60
N GLY A 324 3.80 -34.99 -13.05
CA GLY A 324 3.02 -33.93 -13.71
C GLY A 324 2.41 -32.89 -12.77
N TYR A 325 2.61 -33.03 -11.46
CA TYR A 325 2.14 -32.09 -10.45
C TYR A 325 3.29 -31.23 -9.93
N GLY A 326 3.05 -29.92 -9.78
CA GLY A 326 3.98 -29.01 -9.12
C GLY A 326 3.86 -29.11 -7.60
N ILE A 327 4.92 -29.53 -6.92
CA ILE A 327 4.95 -29.68 -5.47
C ILE A 327 5.98 -28.71 -4.87
N PRO A 328 5.58 -27.82 -3.93
CA PRO A 328 6.51 -26.87 -3.32
C PRO A 328 7.42 -27.58 -2.31
N LEU A 329 8.72 -27.62 -2.55
CA LEU A 329 9.70 -28.21 -1.63
C LEU A 329 10.20 -27.21 -0.59
N ALA A 330 10.42 -25.96 -0.99
CA ALA A 330 11.01 -24.96 -0.13
C ALA A 330 10.61 -23.55 -0.54
N TYR A 331 10.75 -22.64 0.40
CA TYR A 331 10.54 -21.22 0.21
C TYR A 331 11.72 -20.43 0.79
N LEU A 332 12.00 -19.28 0.19
CA LEU A 332 13.00 -18.32 0.68
C LEU A 332 12.42 -16.91 0.61
N TYR A 333 12.26 -16.29 1.77
CA TYR A 333 12.13 -14.83 1.86
C TYR A 333 13.51 -14.22 1.73
N LEU A 334 13.67 -13.25 0.84
CA LEU A 334 14.91 -12.54 0.62
C LEU A 334 14.65 -11.04 0.45
N ASP A 335 15.43 -10.25 1.17
CA ASP A 335 15.51 -8.81 1.02
C ASP A 335 17.00 -8.41 1.01
N THR A 336 17.45 -7.90 -0.12
CA THR A 336 18.83 -7.45 -0.34
C THR A 336 18.86 -5.93 -0.41
N PHE A 337 19.57 -5.30 0.53
CA PHE A 337 19.85 -3.88 0.48
C PHE A 337 21.03 -3.64 -0.45
N ALA A 338 20.81 -2.94 -1.57
CA ALA A 338 21.92 -2.30 -2.27
C ALA A 338 22.39 -1.11 -1.41
N PRO A 339 23.70 -0.99 -1.11
CA PRO A 339 24.24 0.22 -0.50
C PRO A 339 23.81 1.45 -1.33
N LEU A 340 23.37 2.51 -0.65
CA LEU A 340 22.88 3.76 -1.26
C LEU A 340 23.87 4.40 -2.27
N GLU A 341 25.14 4.02 -2.21
CA GLU A 341 26.21 4.54 -3.07
C GLU A 341 26.30 3.83 -4.44
N ASP A 342 25.70 2.64 -4.59
CA ASP A 342 25.81 1.79 -5.79
C ASP A 342 24.48 1.57 -6.53
N LEU A 343 23.46 2.40 -6.31
CA LEU A 343 22.21 2.33 -7.06
C LEU A 343 22.26 3.26 -8.28
N PRO A 344 22.59 2.78 -9.49
CA PRO A 344 22.03 3.40 -10.68
C PRO A 344 20.50 3.38 -10.54
N ASN A 345 19.84 4.43 -11.02
CA ASN A 345 18.39 4.66 -10.96
C ASN A 345 17.50 3.57 -11.64
N ASN A 346 18.01 2.36 -11.88
CA ASN A 346 17.38 1.30 -12.62
C ASN A 346 17.17 0.04 -11.76
N GLN A 347 15.90 -0.21 -11.41
CA GLN A 347 15.43 -1.47 -10.82
C GLN A 347 15.70 -2.71 -11.71
N SER A 348 16.14 -2.55 -12.96
CA SER A 348 16.46 -3.64 -13.88
C SER A 348 17.78 -4.35 -13.55
N ASP A 349 18.77 -3.65 -13.01
CA ASP A 349 20.12 -4.21 -12.84
C ASP A 349 20.20 -5.20 -11.66
N ASN A 350 19.45 -4.93 -10.58
CA ASN A 350 19.36 -5.85 -9.44
C ASN A 350 18.72 -7.21 -9.83
N ARG A 351 17.79 -7.23 -10.79
CA ARG A 351 17.16 -8.48 -11.26
C ARG A 351 18.12 -9.33 -12.07
N ILE A 352 18.93 -8.72 -12.92
CA ILE A 352 19.93 -9.44 -13.73
C ILE A 352 21.01 -10.05 -12.83
N GLN A 353 21.47 -9.32 -11.80
CA GLN A 353 22.41 -9.86 -10.82
C GLN A 353 21.83 -11.03 -10.01
N ASN A 354 20.55 -10.97 -9.63
CA ASN A 354 19.88 -12.08 -8.93
C ASN A 354 19.85 -13.37 -9.78
N HIS A 355 19.61 -13.28 -11.09
CA HIS A 355 19.59 -14.45 -11.97
C HIS A 355 20.98 -15.07 -12.18
N ILE A 356 22.03 -14.26 -12.33
CA ILE A 356 23.41 -14.77 -12.46
C ILE A 356 23.84 -15.48 -11.17
N GLY A 357 23.52 -14.91 -10.01
CA GLY A 357 23.78 -15.54 -8.71
C GLY A 357 23.06 -16.88 -8.54
N GLN A 358 21.81 -16.98 -9.01
CA GLN A 358 21.04 -18.24 -8.99
C GLN A 358 21.68 -19.33 -9.85
N THR A 359 22.05 -19.02 -11.09
CA THR A 359 22.69 -19.98 -11.99
C THR A 359 23.98 -20.53 -11.39
N ASN A 360 24.87 -19.64 -10.91
CA ASN A 360 26.12 -20.05 -10.29
C ASN A 360 25.90 -20.90 -9.04
N ALA A 361 24.89 -20.57 -8.22
CA ALA A 361 24.57 -21.35 -7.04
C ALA A 361 24.02 -22.74 -7.39
N ILE A 362 23.24 -22.85 -8.47
CA ILE A 362 22.74 -24.15 -8.95
C ILE A 362 23.88 -24.99 -9.48
N GLU A 363 24.74 -24.42 -10.33
CA GLU A 363 25.92 -25.10 -10.87
C GLU A 363 26.89 -25.56 -9.77
N ALA A 364 27.01 -24.81 -8.67
CA ALA A 364 27.83 -25.20 -7.54
C ALA A 364 27.22 -26.29 -6.65
N ALA A 365 25.88 -26.34 -6.55
CA ALA A 365 25.16 -27.24 -5.64
C ALA A 365 24.72 -28.55 -6.28
N TRP A 366 24.56 -28.58 -7.60
CA TRP A 366 24.15 -29.76 -8.37
C TRP A 366 25.26 -30.25 -9.30
N ASP A 367 25.12 -31.48 -9.78
CA ASP A 367 26.14 -32.10 -10.61
C ASP A 367 26.24 -31.47 -12.01
N GLU A 368 27.33 -31.76 -12.72
CA GLU A 368 27.56 -31.33 -14.11
C GLU A 368 26.49 -31.81 -15.10
N ARG A 369 25.58 -32.71 -14.67
CA ARG A 369 24.47 -33.22 -15.50
C ARG A 369 23.21 -32.37 -15.38
N THR A 370 23.20 -31.39 -14.47
CA THR A 370 22.07 -30.51 -14.24
C THR A 370 22.04 -29.40 -15.29
N ILE A 371 20.99 -29.40 -16.11
CA ILE A 371 20.81 -28.39 -17.16
C ILE A 371 20.03 -27.22 -16.59
N VAL A 372 20.69 -26.07 -16.42
CA VAL A 372 20.04 -24.84 -15.98
C VAL A 372 19.46 -24.11 -17.19
N GLN A 373 18.17 -23.78 -17.14
CA GLN A 373 17.48 -23.07 -18.22
C GLN A 373 16.55 -22.00 -17.64
N ILE A 374 16.40 -20.91 -18.40
CA ILE A 374 15.38 -19.90 -18.06
C ILE A 374 14.01 -20.49 -18.39
N CYS A 375 13.08 -20.40 -17.44
CA CYS A 375 11.71 -20.87 -17.64
C CYS A 375 11.08 -20.22 -18.88
N LEU A 376 10.64 -21.04 -19.84
CA LEU A 376 10.06 -20.59 -21.10
C LEU A 376 8.88 -19.63 -20.89
N TRP A 377 8.02 -19.90 -19.92
CA TRP A 377 6.89 -19.03 -19.59
C TRP A 377 7.34 -17.61 -19.24
N HIS A 378 8.40 -17.49 -18.43
CA HIS A 378 8.96 -16.19 -18.05
C HIS A 378 9.58 -15.46 -19.25
N VAL A 379 10.29 -16.17 -20.13
CA VAL A 379 10.85 -15.58 -21.36
C VAL A 379 9.74 -15.09 -22.28
N GLU A 380 8.73 -15.92 -22.54
CA GLU A 380 7.57 -15.56 -23.36
C GLU A 380 6.85 -14.35 -22.79
N TYR A 381 6.52 -14.38 -21.49
CA TYR A 381 5.83 -13.30 -20.83
C TYR A 381 6.63 -11.99 -20.89
N ALA A 382 7.94 -12.04 -20.62
CA ALA A 382 8.79 -10.85 -20.65
C ALA A 382 8.88 -10.24 -22.05
N VAL A 383 9.07 -11.08 -23.08
CA VAL A 383 9.17 -10.61 -24.47
C VAL A 383 7.82 -10.12 -24.98
N GLU A 384 6.75 -10.85 -24.72
CA GLU A 384 5.39 -10.45 -25.09
C GLU A 384 5.02 -9.11 -24.45
N ARG A 385 5.25 -8.97 -23.14
CA ARG A 385 5.02 -7.71 -22.41
C ARG A 385 5.80 -6.57 -23.05
N LYS A 386 7.08 -6.80 -23.39
CA LYS A 386 7.92 -5.78 -24.02
C LYS A 386 7.40 -5.36 -25.39
N MET A 387 6.95 -6.31 -26.22
CA MET A 387 6.36 -6.03 -27.53
C MET A 387 5.01 -5.29 -27.45
N ARG A 388 4.31 -5.38 -26.31
CA ARG A 388 3.05 -4.66 -26.03
C ARG A 388 3.26 -3.26 -25.46
N GLU A 389 4.47 -2.88 -25.07
CA GLU A 389 4.74 -1.53 -24.56
C GLU A 389 4.56 -0.48 -25.69
N THR A 390 3.69 0.49 -25.45
CA THR A 390 3.40 1.60 -26.38
C THR A 390 4.17 2.88 -26.06
N LYS A 391 4.89 2.90 -24.92
CA LYS A 391 5.67 4.06 -24.50
C LYS A 391 7.04 4.03 -25.15
N GLU A 392 7.32 5.06 -25.96
CA GLU A 392 8.66 5.30 -26.48
C GLU A 392 9.62 5.52 -25.30
N LYS A 393 10.66 4.68 -25.22
CA LYS A 393 11.81 4.93 -24.36
C LYS A 393 12.95 5.30 -25.29
N ASN A 394 13.47 6.51 -25.13
CA ASN A 394 14.72 6.90 -25.79
C ASN A 394 15.78 5.89 -25.38
N SER A 395 16.35 5.21 -26.36
CA SER A 395 17.46 4.30 -26.09
C SER A 395 18.67 5.11 -25.64
N GLN A 396 19.26 4.71 -24.52
CA GLN A 396 20.53 5.25 -24.06
C GLN A 396 21.73 4.61 -24.79
N TYR A 397 21.48 3.66 -25.71
CA TYR A 397 22.51 2.97 -26.46
C TYR A 397 23.03 3.86 -27.60
N THR A 398 24.24 4.40 -27.43
CA THR A 398 24.89 5.30 -28.39
C THR A 398 25.93 4.58 -29.24
N ILE A 399 26.38 5.22 -30.32
CA ILE A 399 27.49 4.71 -31.16
C ILE A 399 28.74 4.44 -30.31
N ASN A 400 29.02 5.27 -29.31
CA ASN A 400 30.17 5.07 -28.43
C ASN A 400 30.03 3.78 -27.60
N VAL A 401 28.81 3.44 -27.17
CA VAL A 401 28.52 2.16 -26.50
C VAL A 401 28.68 0.99 -27.48
N ALA A 402 28.23 1.13 -28.73
CA ALA A 402 28.40 0.12 -29.76
C ALA A 402 29.88 -0.16 -30.08
N GLN A 403 30.69 0.88 -30.18
CA GLN A 403 32.14 0.79 -30.39
C GLN A 403 32.85 0.14 -29.20
N ALA A 404 32.49 0.53 -27.97
CA ALA A 404 33.00 -0.10 -26.76
C ALA A 404 32.63 -1.59 -26.70
N ALA A 405 31.39 -1.94 -27.04
CA ALA A 405 30.94 -3.33 -27.10
C ALA A 405 31.67 -4.13 -28.19
N ASN A 406 31.86 -3.58 -29.40
CA ASN A 406 32.62 -4.23 -30.48
C ASN A 406 34.10 -4.47 -30.10
N SER A 407 34.68 -3.61 -29.25
CA SER A 407 36.05 -3.82 -28.76
C SER A 407 36.19 -5.14 -27.99
N GLN A 408 35.14 -5.54 -27.26
CA GLN A 408 35.07 -6.79 -26.50
C GLN A 408 34.47 -7.94 -27.32
N PHE A 409 33.48 -7.65 -28.15
CA PHE A 409 32.66 -8.62 -28.88
C PHE A 409 32.60 -8.25 -30.36
N LYS A 410 33.53 -8.81 -31.16
CA LYS A 410 33.73 -8.43 -32.57
C LYS A 410 32.53 -8.65 -33.50
N PHE A 411 31.54 -9.44 -33.07
CA PHE A 411 30.30 -9.68 -33.82
C PHE A 411 29.29 -8.51 -33.72
N ILE A 412 29.46 -7.59 -32.77
CA ILE A 412 28.58 -6.43 -32.59
C ILE A 412 28.93 -5.38 -33.64
N ASP A 413 27.96 -4.90 -34.42
CA ASP A 413 28.20 -3.82 -35.38
C ASP A 413 28.50 -2.48 -34.65
N PRO A 414 29.70 -1.88 -34.84
CA PRO A 414 30.09 -0.64 -34.16
C PRO A 414 29.29 0.58 -34.61
N GLN A 415 28.54 0.49 -35.70
CA GLN A 415 27.65 1.56 -36.19
C GLN A 415 26.19 1.34 -35.81
N TRP A 416 25.86 0.20 -35.19
CA TRP A 416 24.48 -0.08 -34.81
C TRP A 416 24.00 0.90 -33.76
N ARG A 417 22.93 1.61 -34.09
CA ARG A 417 22.16 2.44 -33.15
C ARG A 417 20.69 2.13 -33.29
N PRO A 418 19.95 1.98 -32.18
CA PRO A 418 18.50 1.85 -32.24
C PRO A 418 17.89 3.14 -32.79
N SER A 419 16.91 3.00 -33.69
CA SER A 419 16.18 4.15 -34.22
C SER A 419 15.31 4.75 -33.13
N ASN A 420 15.30 6.08 -33.00
CA ASN A 420 14.43 6.79 -32.05
C ASN A 420 12.95 6.80 -32.48
N ASN A 421 12.65 6.27 -33.67
CA ASN A 421 11.28 6.11 -34.15
C ASN A 421 10.81 4.71 -33.73
N ALA A 422 10.50 4.53 -32.44
CA ALA A 422 10.04 3.26 -31.92
C ALA A 422 8.57 3.04 -32.32
N THR A 423 8.33 2.44 -33.48
CA THR A 423 7.00 1.96 -33.84
C THR A 423 6.62 0.77 -32.95
N VAL A 424 5.37 0.75 -32.48
CA VAL A 424 4.79 -0.37 -31.73
C VAL A 424 4.92 -1.64 -32.58
N CYS A 425 5.40 -2.75 -31.98
CA CYS A 425 5.50 -4.03 -32.68
C CYS A 425 4.10 -4.47 -33.17
N PRO A 426 3.88 -4.61 -34.50
CA PRO A 426 2.60 -5.06 -35.05
C PRO A 426 2.20 -6.44 -34.52
N GLU A 427 0.91 -6.64 -34.30
CA GLU A 427 0.39 -7.89 -33.69
C GLU A 427 0.74 -9.14 -34.51
N GLU A 428 0.76 -9.00 -35.84
CA GLU A 428 1.15 -10.06 -36.79
C GLU A 428 2.56 -10.60 -36.54
N HIS A 429 3.53 -9.73 -36.25
CA HIS A 429 4.93 -10.13 -36.01
C HIS A 429 5.18 -10.69 -34.61
N ARG A 430 4.31 -10.38 -33.63
CA ARG A 430 4.47 -10.87 -32.25
C ARG A 430 4.41 -12.40 -32.19
N LYS A 431 3.53 -13.01 -32.99
CA LYS A 431 3.37 -14.48 -33.04
C LYS A 431 4.64 -15.15 -33.56
N ASP A 432 5.24 -14.60 -34.61
CA ASP A 432 6.47 -15.16 -35.20
C ASP A 432 7.65 -15.06 -34.23
N VAL A 433 7.80 -13.93 -33.53
CA VAL A 433 8.83 -13.73 -32.51
C VAL A 433 8.68 -14.73 -31.36
N LEU A 434 7.46 -14.90 -30.83
CA LEU A 434 7.20 -15.88 -29.76
C LEU A 434 7.44 -17.31 -30.23
N LEU A 435 7.09 -17.65 -31.47
CA LEU A 435 7.37 -18.96 -32.05
C LEU A 435 8.88 -19.23 -32.17
N MET A 436 9.66 -18.22 -32.54
CA MET A 436 11.11 -18.33 -32.60
C MET A 436 11.72 -18.57 -31.21
N ILE A 437 11.24 -17.85 -30.19
CA ILE A 437 11.67 -18.04 -28.79
C ILE A 437 11.38 -19.47 -28.32
N LYS A 438 10.16 -19.97 -28.58
CA LYS A 438 9.78 -21.36 -28.28
C LYS A 438 10.72 -22.37 -28.90
N LYS A 439 11.01 -22.22 -30.20
CA LYS A 439 11.95 -23.09 -30.92
C LYS A 439 13.35 -23.05 -30.31
N HIS A 440 13.83 -21.86 -29.94
CA HIS A 440 15.16 -21.71 -29.37
C HIS A 440 15.25 -22.33 -27.96
N ALA A 441 14.25 -22.10 -27.11
CA ALA A 441 14.19 -22.68 -25.77
C ALA A 441 14.17 -24.22 -25.81
N LEU A 442 13.42 -24.81 -26.75
CA LEU A 442 13.39 -26.27 -26.96
C LEU A 442 14.70 -26.83 -27.53
N ALA A 443 15.49 -26.00 -28.22
CA ALA A 443 16.80 -26.37 -28.75
C ALA A 443 17.93 -26.19 -27.74
N HIS A 444 17.74 -25.37 -26.71
CA HIS A 444 18.76 -25.07 -25.69
C HIS A 444 19.27 -26.32 -24.94
N PRO A 445 18.45 -27.32 -24.56
CA PRO A 445 18.94 -28.57 -23.98
C PRO A 445 19.82 -29.41 -24.93
N LEU A 446 19.74 -29.19 -26.25
CA LEU A 446 20.54 -29.90 -27.25
C LEU A 446 21.94 -29.32 -27.41
N ILE A 447 22.17 -28.11 -26.88
CA ILE A 447 23.48 -27.49 -26.79
C ILE A 447 24.06 -27.95 -25.46
N THR A 448 24.82 -29.04 -25.47
CA THR A 448 25.47 -29.57 -24.27
C THR A 448 26.40 -28.51 -23.68
N ASN A 449 26.12 -28.04 -22.46
CA ASN A 449 27.12 -27.39 -21.65
C ASN A 449 28.19 -28.46 -21.35
N LYS A 450 29.39 -28.24 -21.87
CA LYS A 450 30.59 -28.98 -21.45
C LYS A 450 31.07 -28.45 -20.13
#